data_AF-A0A1U8N4A8-F1
#
_entry.id   AF-A0A1U8N4A8-F1
#
_cell.length_a   1.000
_cell.length_b   1.000
_cell.length_c   1.000
_cell.angle_alpha   90.00
_cell.angle_beta   90.00
_cell.angle_gamma   90.00
#
_symmetry.space_group_name_H-M   'P 1'
#
loop_
_entity.id
_entity.type
_entity.pdbx_description
1 polymer ?
#
loop_
_entity_poly.entity_id
_entity_poly.type
_entity_poly.pdbx_seq_one_letter_code
_entity_poly.pdbx_strand_id
1 'polypeptide(L)'
;MAEDSAWKFSKEKGIDLVALNPAMVIGPLLQPTLNTSAAAILKLIKGAETFPNATLGWVNVKDVATAHIQAFEIPSASGRYCLVERVVHHSEIVDILHHLYPSLQLP
;
A
#
# COMPACT_ATOMS: atom_id res chain seq x y z
N MET A 1 -15.92 -6.27 9.05
CA MET A 1 -16.93 -5.40 9.69
C MET A 1 -17.23 -4.15 8.87
N ALA A 2 -16.33 -3.17 8.74
CA ALA A 2 -16.63 -1.93 8.01
C ALA A 2 -16.97 -2.16 6.52
N GLU A 3 -16.18 -2.95 5.81
CA GLU A 3 -16.42 -3.24 4.38
C GLU A 3 -17.73 -4.03 4.18
N ASP A 4 -17.99 -5.05 5.01
CA ASP A 4 -19.24 -5.83 4.95
C ASP A 4 -20.48 -4.94 5.17
N SER A 5 -20.38 -3.98 6.10
CA SER A 5 -21.44 -3.00 6.34
C SER A 5 -21.65 -2.07 5.15
N ALA A 6 -20.58 -1.62 4.49
CA ALA A 6 -20.68 -0.80 3.28
C ALA A 6 -21.37 -1.56 2.14
N TRP A 7 -21.01 -2.83 1.91
CA TRP A 7 -21.64 -3.68 0.90
C TRP A 7 -23.11 -3.98 1.20
N LYS A 8 -23.45 -4.21 2.47
CA LYS A 8 -24.86 -4.41 2.86
C LYS A 8 -25.67 -3.14 2.59
N PHE A 9 -25.16 -1.99 3.03
CA PHE A 9 -25.82 -0.71 2.84
C PHE A 9 -25.97 -0.34 1.37
N SER A 10 -24.94 -0.56 0.54
CA SER A 10 -25.01 -0.23 -0.89
C SER A 10 -26.08 -1.03 -1.62
N LYS A 11 -26.20 -2.33 -1.33
CA LYS A 11 -27.27 -3.19 -1.85
C LYS A 11 -28.65 -2.73 -1.39
N GLU A 12 -28.81 -2.39 -0.12
CA GLU A 12 -30.09 -1.92 0.45
C GLU A 12 -30.52 -0.57 -0.12
N LYS A 13 -29.58 0.28 -0.53
CA LYS A 13 -29.84 1.63 -1.05
C LYS A 13 -29.75 1.76 -2.57
N GLY A 14 -29.42 0.69 -3.28
CA GLY A 14 -29.20 0.74 -4.73
C GLY A 14 -28.03 1.65 -5.14
N ILE A 15 -27.00 1.74 -4.28
CA ILE A 15 -25.77 2.49 -4.56
C ILE A 15 -24.81 1.56 -5.31
N ASP A 16 -24.30 2.03 -6.45
CA ASP A 16 -23.20 1.36 -7.13
C ASP A 16 -21.89 1.58 -6.34
N LEU A 17 -21.27 0.49 -5.92
CA LEU A 17 -20.11 0.50 -5.03
C LEU A 17 -18.99 -0.36 -5.64
N VAL A 18 -17.80 0.22 -5.69
CA VAL A 18 -16.54 -0.47 -5.99
C VAL A 18 -15.58 -0.26 -4.82
N ALA A 19 -14.90 -1.33 -4.40
CA ALA A 19 -13.92 -1.28 -3.32
C ALA A 19 -12.49 -1.51 -3.85
N LEU A 20 -11.56 -0.68 -3.38
CA LEU A 20 -10.13 -0.79 -3.66
C LEU A 20 -9.43 -1.19 -2.36
N ASN A 21 -8.74 -2.32 -2.38
CA ASN A 21 -8.15 -2.94 -1.19
C ASN A 21 -6.62 -2.96 -1.27
N PRO A 22 -5.93 -1.86 -0.92
CA PRO A 22 -4.46 -1.81 -0.91
C PRO A 22 -3.85 -2.49 0.31
N ALA A 23 -2.61 -2.96 0.16
CA ALA A 23 -1.76 -3.38 1.27
C ALA A 23 -0.92 -2.18 1.81
N MET A 24 0.39 -2.33 1.99
CA MET A 24 1.27 -1.23 2.42
C MET A 24 1.45 -0.23 1.28
N VAL A 25 1.07 1.02 1.52
CA VAL A 25 1.11 2.08 0.49
C VAL A 25 2.30 2.99 0.72
N ILE A 26 3.24 2.99 -0.22
CA ILE A 26 4.45 3.82 -0.21
C ILE A 26 4.53 4.71 -1.46
N GLY A 27 5.38 5.73 -1.42
CA GLY A 27 5.65 6.59 -2.56
C GLY A 27 6.03 8.01 -2.15
N PRO A 28 6.06 8.95 -3.10
CA PRO A 28 6.37 10.35 -2.84
C PRO A 28 5.37 10.98 -1.85
N LEU A 29 5.89 11.77 -0.91
CA LEU A 29 5.08 12.48 0.08
C LEU A 29 4.64 13.84 -0.47
N LEU A 30 3.38 14.20 -0.24
CA LEU A 30 2.85 15.54 -0.53
C LEU A 30 2.91 16.49 0.68
N GLN A 31 3.25 15.96 1.86
CA GLN A 31 3.32 16.69 3.13
C GLN A 31 4.38 16.05 4.04
N PRO A 32 4.95 16.77 5.03
CA PRO A 32 6.02 16.27 5.90
C PRO A 32 5.53 15.32 7.00
N THR A 33 4.48 14.52 6.73
CA THR A 33 3.88 13.56 7.65
C THR A 33 3.90 12.18 7.03
N LEU A 34 4.24 11.16 7.82
CA LEU A 34 4.33 9.78 7.37
C LEU A 34 3.07 9.00 7.72
N ASN A 35 2.67 8.10 6.83
CA ASN A 35 1.80 6.98 7.19
C ASN A 35 2.63 5.83 7.81
N THR A 36 1.97 4.78 8.28
CA THR A 36 2.63 3.60 8.84
C THR A 36 3.61 2.95 7.86
N SER A 37 3.25 2.85 6.58
CA SER A 37 4.07 2.17 5.57
C SER A 37 5.37 2.92 5.25
N ALA A 38 5.32 4.24 5.08
CA ALA A 38 6.50 5.07 4.87
C ALA A 38 7.37 5.14 6.15
N ALA A 39 6.75 5.15 7.34
CA ALA A 39 7.48 5.10 8.60
C ALA A 39 8.25 3.79 8.78
N ALA A 40 7.73 2.66 8.28
CA ALA A 40 8.43 1.38 8.29
C ALA A 40 9.73 1.42 7.48
N ILE A 41 9.69 2.01 6.27
CA ILE A 41 10.89 2.22 5.44
C ILE A 41 11.85 3.21 6.12
N LEU A 42 11.34 4.31 6.67
CA LEU A 42 12.15 5.31 7.37
C LEU A 42 12.94 4.68 8.52
N LYS A 43 12.32 3.76 9.27
CA LYS A 43 12.97 3.08 10.40
C LYS A 43 14.21 2.30 9.95
N LEU A 44 14.13 1.60 8.81
CA LEU A 44 15.26 0.85 8.26
C LEU A 44 16.44 1.77 7.92
N ILE A 45 16.16 2.89 7.22
CA ILE A 45 17.21 3.81 6.77
C ILE A 45 17.75 4.75 7.86
N LYS A 46 17.11 4.80 9.03
CA LYS A 46 17.56 5.59 10.20
C LYS A 46 18.41 4.78 11.19
N GLY A 47 19.05 3.71 10.72
CA GLY A 47 19.98 2.92 11.51
C GLY A 47 19.30 1.95 12.47
N ALA A 48 18.21 1.31 12.04
CA ALA A 48 17.72 0.14 12.76
C ALA A 48 18.81 -0.95 12.76
N GLU A 49 18.96 -1.66 13.88
CA GLU A 49 19.92 -2.79 14.00
C GLU A 49 19.35 -4.11 13.46
N THR A 50 18.02 -4.21 13.36
CA THR A 50 17.31 -5.37 12.83
C THR A 50 16.09 -4.94 12.03
N PHE A 51 15.55 -5.85 11.23
CA PHE A 51 14.27 -5.70 10.54
C PHE A 51 13.25 -6.76 11.03
N PRO A 52 11.94 -6.48 10.95
CA PRO A 52 10.91 -7.45 11.35
C PRO A 52 10.96 -8.71 10.47
N ASN A 53 10.77 -9.89 11.08
CA ASN A 53 10.47 -11.12 10.33
C ASN A 53 8.99 -11.09 9.90
N ALA A 54 8.69 -10.30 8.87
CA ALA A 54 7.35 -10.08 8.37
C ALA A 54 7.35 -9.94 6.85
N THR A 55 6.33 -10.55 6.23
CA THR A 55 6.09 -10.50 4.79
C THR A 55 4.80 -9.74 4.52
N LEU A 56 4.88 -8.66 3.76
CA LEU A 56 3.77 -7.74 3.52
C LEU A 56 3.62 -7.44 2.03
N GLY A 57 2.39 -7.16 1.60
CA GLY A 57 2.11 -6.63 0.27
C GLY A 57 2.45 -5.14 0.19
N TRP A 58 2.99 -4.71 -0.95
CA TRP A 58 3.35 -3.32 -1.21
C TRP A 58 2.74 -2.84 -2.52
N VAL A 59 2.37 -1.55 -2.56
CA VAL A 59 1.84 -0.88 -3.74
C VAL A 59 2.24 0.60 -3.72
N ASN A 60 2.44 1.20 -4.89
CA ASN A 60 2.73 2.62 -5.00
C ASN A 60 1.45 3.46 -4.79
N VAL A 61 1.55 4.57 -4.05
CA VAL A 61 0.44 5.50 -3.83
C VAL A 61 -0.15 6.06 -5.13
N LYS A 62 0.68 6.24 -6.17
CA LYS A 62 0.21 6.70 -7.50
C LYS A 62 -0.65 5.66 -8.19
N ASP A 63 -0.33 4.37 -8.04
CA ASP A 63 -1.12 3.28 -8.60
C ASP A 63 -2.44 3.15 -7.87
N VAL A 64 -2.43 3.32 -6.53
CA VAL A 64 -3.66 3.35 -5.74
C VAL A 64 -4.56 4.49 -6.18
N ALA A 65 -4.03 5.71 -6.32
CA ALA A 65 -4.81 6.87 -6.77
C ALA A 65 -5.38 6.65 -8.19
N THR A 66 -4.54 6.14 -9.11
CA THR A 66 -4.95 5.83 -10.49
C THR A 66 -6.05 4.77 -10.52
N ALA A 67 -5.93 3.71 -9.70
CA ALA A 67 -6.94 2.66 -9.61
C ALA A 67 -8.29 3.18 -9.11
N HIS A 68 -8.31 4.14 -8.18
CA HIS A 68 -9.57 4.78 -7.74
C HIS A 68 -10.20 5.60 -8.88
N ILE A 69 -9.40 6.37 -9.62
CA ILE A 69 -9.88 7.14 -10.78
C ILE A 69 -10.48 6.19 -11.83
N GLN A 70 -9.75 5.12 -12.18
CA GLN A 70 -10.21 4.14 -13.15
C GLN A 70 -11.46 3.39 -12.69
N ALA A 71 -11.53 3.01 -11.40
CA ALA A 71 -12.71 2.35 -10.85
C ALA A 71 -13.96 3.25 -10.89
N PHE A 72 -13.78 4.58 -10.83
CA PHE A 72 -14.87 5.53 -10.96
C PHE A 72 -15.24 5.83 -12.42
N GLU A 73 -14.25 5.97 -13.30
CA GLU A 73 -14.46 6.38 -14.70
C GLU A 73 -14.88 5.24 -15.63
N ILE A 74 -14.47 3.99 -15.35
CA ILE A 74 -14.78 2.83 -16.19
C ILE A 74 -16.16 2.28 -15.82
N PRO A 75 -17.19 2.38 -16.69
CA PRO A 75 -18.56 2.01 -16.33
C PRO A 75 -18.77 0.51 -16.03
N SER A 76 -17.83 -0.34 -16.46
CA SER A 76 -17.88 -1.78 -16.20
C SER A 76 -17.10 -2.20 -14.95
N ALA A 77 -16.43 -1.27 -14.26
CA ALA A 77 -15.73 -1.58 -13.01
C ALA A 77 -16.75 -1.97 -11.94
N SER A 78 -16.50 -3.08 -11.25
CA SER A 78 -17.43 -3.58 -10.24
C SER A 78 -16.73 -4.45 -9.19
N GLY A 79 -17.34 -4.58 -8.02
CA GLY A 79 -16.86 -5.47 -6.99
C GLY A 79 -15.64 -4.93 -6.24
N ARG A 80 -14.61 -5.78 -6.08
CA ARG A 80 -13.46 -5.55 -5.21
C ARG A 80 -12.17 -5.76 -5.98
N TYR A 81 -11.23 -4.84 -5.85
CA TYR A 81 -9.92 -4.92 -6.50
C TYR A 81 -8.79 -4.93 -5.47
N CYS A 82 -7.98 -5.98 -5.47
CA CYS A 82 -6.77 -6.05 -4.66
C CYS A 82 -5.68 -5.16 -5.28
N LEU A 83 -5.13 -4.23 -4.50
CA LEU A 83 -4.05 -3.35 -4.93
C LEU A 83 -2.75 -3.72 -4.22
N VAL A 84 -2.07 -4.71 -4.78
CA VAL A 84 -0.78 -5.23 -4.30
C VAL A 84 0.08 -5.53 -5.54
N GLU A 85 1.21 -4.86 -5.69
CA GLU A 85 2.15 -5.15 -6.79
C GLU A 85 2.98 -6.39 -6.47
N ARG A 86 3.57 -6.43 -5.28
CA ARG A 86 4.31 -7.59 -4.79
C ARG A 86 4.17 -7.77 -3.29
N VAL A 87 4.35 -9.01 -2.87
CA VAL A 87 4.44 -9.41 -1.47
C VAL A 87 5.88 -9.78 -1.19
N VAL A 88 6.54 -9.06 -0.29
CA VAL A 88 7.96 -9.26 0.01
C VAL A 88 8.22 -9.33 1.50
N HIS A 89 9.21 -10.13 1.86
CA HIS A 89 9.77 -10.14 3.21
C HIS A 89 10.64 -8.89 3.43
N HIS A 90 10.76 -8.41 4.67
CA HIS A 90 11.58 -7.22 4.96
C HIS A 90 13.05 -7.37 4.56
N SER A 91 13.60 -8.59 4.52
CA SER A 91 14.97 -8.81 4.03
C SER A 91 15.13 -8.38 2.57
N GLU A 92 14.14 -8.65 1.71
CA GLU A 92 14.19 -8.24 0.31
C GLU A 92 14.09 -6.71 0.17
N ILE A 93 13.36 -6.04 1.07
CA ILE A 93 13.34 -4.57 1.14
C ILE A 93 14.73 -4.02 1.49
N VAL A 94 15.40 -4.65 2.46
CA VAL A 94 16.78 -4.29 2.84
C VAL A 94 17.74 -4.52 1.67
N ASP A 95 17.64 -5.65 0.96
CA ASP A 95 18.45 -5.94 -0.22
C ASP A 95 18.26 -4.88 -1.31
N ILE A 96 17.01 -4.48 -1.57
CA ILE A 96 16.68 -3.38 -2.50
C ILE A 96 17.30 -2.07 -2.03
N LEU A 97 17.17 -1.71 -0.75
CA LEU A 97 17.74 -0.49 -0.19
C LEU A 97 19.28 -0.50 -0.28
N HIS A 98 19.92 -1.64 -0.03
CA HIS A 98 21.36 -1.79 -0.15
C HIS A 98 21.83 -1.61 -1.60
N HIS A 99 21.10 -2.16 -2.57
CA HIS A 99 21.41 -1.97 -3.99
C HIS A 99 21.24 -0.51 -4.44
N LEU A 100 20.19 0.16 -3.98
CA LEU A 100 19.89 1.56 -4.34
C LEU A 100 20.81 2.55 -3.63
N TYR A 101 21.24 2.25 -2.40
CA TYR A 101 22.06 3.11 -1.56
C TYR A 101 23.22 2.33 -0.92
N PRO A 102 24.27 1.97 -1.68
CA PRO A 102 25.33 1.07 -1.21
C PRO A 102 26.14 1.58 -0.01
N SER A 103 26.16 2.89 0.23
CA SER A 103 26.87 3.51 1.35
C SER A 103 26.01 3.65 2.62
N LEU A 104 24.72 3.34 2.55
CA LEU A 104 23.81 3.47 3.69
C LEU A 104 23.99 2.27 4.63
N GLN A 105 24.16 2.56 5.92
CA GLN A 105 24.16 1.51 6.93
C GLN A 105 22.72 1.03 7.14
N LEU A 106 22.48 -0.24 6.85
CA LEU A 106 21.21 -0.92 6.98
C LEU A 106 21.37 -2.13 7.91
N PRO A 107 20.29 -2.54 8.61
CA PRO A 107 20.27 -3.79 9.36
C PRO A 107 20.49 -5.02 8.48
#